data_AF-A0A396ZQJ1-F1
#
_entry.id   AF-A0A396ZQJ1-F1
#
_cell.length_a   1.000
_cell.length_b   1.000
_cell.length_c   1.000
_cell.angle_alpha   90.00
_cell.angle_beta   90.00
_cell.angle_gamma   90.00
#
_symmetry.space_group_name_H-M   'P 1'
#
loop_
_entity.id
_entity.type
_entity.pdbx_description
1 polymer ?
#
loop_
_entity_poly.entity_id
_entity_poly.type
_entity_poly.pdbx_seq_one_letter_code
_entity_poly.pdbx_strand_id
1 'polypeptide(L)'
;MKVALALLVASTAALDRKLYGVDYDIRTSEWGGCKQEWELRADFQAMKTVARNVRVYGTQEPCISRVLKVAAENNVRLWLGLWGNIYANQDAFDSQLVTFKRLVAEGRIRNDNVVGMHVSSEAMFRYYIQDKHDWSDREGTFKLTSYVAKVRTFLRQHGLNFPVSIADVMDAYKYTPGLYPAVDVVAANQFSQWENVWAKDGVNTMFDRLKNIQASSRAAGKQILIAETGWSSNGSFPSIKEATPESSGVYLKDFLLFAEQQNLNFYYFSSFNLKWGDDSAFGLIEKNWGLFDQNRNILPHVRSVVVGKPQKAVRLWHNGLVIKVDGANTRTEGRVYLDLPTTGLTDSLDREVWFYDEDHKTFRSKSTNQCLDTFVDDAGVSQLHVYWCDVTNANQHWDFHADGSYEIVSVPQVEVAEVATTTTTVAPTEAPTEAPTE
;
A
#
# COMPACT_ATOMS: atom_id res chain seq x y z
N MET A 1 -45.27 -33.45 3.55
CA MET A 1 -43.90 -33.09 3.12
C MET A 1 -43.87 -31.59 2.84
N LYS A 2 -43.38 -30.77 3.78
CA LYS A 2 -43.19 -29.32 3.56
C LYS A 2 -41.75 -29.12 3.11
N VAL A 3 -41.56 -28.75 1.85
CA VAL A 3 -40.26 -28.38 1.30
C VAL A 3 -39.90 -27.01 1.87
N ALA A 4 -38.88 -26.96 2.72
CA ALA A 4 -38.30 -25.72 3.18
C ALA A 4 -37.43 -25.15 2.05
N LEU A 5 -37.89 -24.06 1.44
CA LEU A 5 -37.11 -23.31 0.47
C LEU A 5 -36.07 -22.48 1.26
N ALA A 6 -34.83 -22.97 1.30
CA ALA A 6 -33.72 -22.19 1.83
C ALA A 6 -33.40 -21.05 0.87
N LEU A 7 -33.84 -19.84 1.19
CA LEU A 7 -33.36 -18.62 0.57
C LEU A 7 -31.87 -18.45 0.92
N LEU A 8 -31.01 -18.82 -0.02
CA LEU A 8 -29.62 -18.38 -0.03
C LEU A 8 -29.62 -16.87 -0.24
N VAL A 9 -29.61 -16.11 0.86
CA VAL A 9 -29.26 -14.69 0.82
C VAL A 9 -27.78 -14.65 0.48
N ALA A 10 -27.48 -14.47 -0.81
CA ALA A 10 -26.14 -14.12 -1.24
C ALA A 10 -25.80 -12.78 -0.57
N SER A 11 -24.95 -12.82 0.45
CA SER A 11 -24.34 -11.64 1.04
C SER A 11 -23.53 -10.97 -0.08
N THR A 12 -24.10 -9.94 -0.70
CA THR A 12 -23.35 -9.07 -1.61
C THR A 12 -22.21 -8.50 -0.78
N ALA A 13 -20.97 -8.86 -1.12
CA ALA A 13 -19.80 -8.27 -0.47
C ALA A 13 -19.91 -6.75 -0.56
N ALA A 14 -19.58 -6.05 0.53
CA ALA A 14 -19.72 -4.59 0.59
C ALA A 14 -18.79 -3.86 -0.39
N LEU A 15 -17.76 -4.57 -0.88
CA LEU A 15 -16.82 -4.20 -1.92
C LEU A 15 -16.70 -5.37 -2.90
N ASP A 16 -16.44 -5.09 -4.19
CA ASP A 16 -16.15 -6.12 -5.20
C ASP A 16 -14.83 -6.85 -4.93
N ARG A 17 -13.92 -6.21 -4.18
CA ARG A 17 -12.72 -6.81 -3.57
C ARG A 17 -12.78 -6.78 -2.05
N LYS A 18 -12.66 -7.94 -1.42
CA LYS A 18 -12.45 -8.00 0.03
C LYS A 18 -11.00 -7.62 0.37
N LEU A 19 -10.82 -6.84 1.43
CA LEU A 19 -9.51 -6.50 1.96
C LEU A 19 -8.88 -7.72 2.63
N TYR A 20 -7.54 -7.81 2.60
CA TYR A 20 -6.81 -8.80 3.40
C TYR A 20 -7.09 -8.58 4.89
N GLY A 21 -6.90 -7.36 5.38
CA GLY A 21 -7.25 -6.97 6.75
C GLY A 21 -7.45 -5.47 6.91
N VAL A 22 -7.92 -5.08 8.10
CA VAL A 22 -8.10 -3.68 8.51
C VAL A 22 -7.47 -3.45 9.88
N ASP A 23 -6.96 -2.24 10.10
CA ASP A 23 -6.51 -1.80 11.41
C ASP A 23 -7.69 -1.41 12.29
N TYR A 24 -7.66 -1.84 13.55
CA TYR A 24 -8.75 -1.63 14.49
C TYR A 24 -8.31 -0.97 15.77
N ASP A 25 -8.86 0.22 16.01
CA ASP A 25 -8.72 0.92 17.27
C ASP A 25 -9.73 0.41 18.30
N ILE A 26 -9.19 -0.18 19.36
CA ILE A 26 -9.93 -0.77 20.50
C ILE A 26 -10.25 0.25 21.59
N ARG A 27 -9.67 1.45 21.50
CA ARG A 27 -9.78 2.50 22.51
C ARG A 27 -11.17 3.13 22.50
N THR A 28 -11.44 3.89 23.56
CA THR A 28 -12.66 4.70 23.70
C THR A 28 -12.37 6.19 23.71
N SER A 29 -11.08 6.57 23.83
CA SER A 29 -10.59 7.94 23.77
C SER A 29 -9.12 7.99 23.31
N GLU A 30 -8.61 9.19 23.05
CA GLU A 30 -7.20 9.43 22.69
C GLU A 30 -6.23 8.92 23.76
N TRP A 31 -6.63 8.98 25.03
CA TRP A 31 -5.86 8.55 26.21
C TRP A 31 -5.95 7.04 26.48
N GLY A 32 -6.67 6.28 25.65
CA GLY A 32 -6.82 4.83 25.79
C GLY A 32 -8.25 4.41 26.14
N GLY A 33 -8.37 3.52 27.12
CA GLY A 33 -9.64 2.89 27.46
C GLY A 33 -9.93 1.66 26.61
N CYS A 34 -11.11 1.09 26.84
CA CYS A 34 -11.45 -0.24 26.34
C CYS A 34 -12.91 -0.35 25.95
N LYS A 35 -13.18 -0.56 24.66
CA LYS A 35 -14.54 -0.81 24.17
C LYS A 35 -15.19 -1.97 24.94
N GLN A 36 -16.50 -1.83 25.18
CA GLN A 36 -17.29 -2.88 25.82
C GLN A 36 -17.48 -4.06 24.85
N GLU A 37 -17.72 -5.26 25.38
CA GLU A 37 -17.83 -6.46 24.55
C GLU A 37 -18.95 -6.35 23.48
N TRP A 38 -20.10 -5.75 23.83
CA TRP A 38 -21.19 -5.55 22.88
C TRP A 38 -20.82 -4.58 21.75
N GLU A 39 -20.01 -3.57 22.04
CA GLU A 39 -19.51 -2.61 21.05
C GLU A 39 -18.51 -3.28 20.12
N LEU A 40 -17.54 -4.04 20.67
CA LEU A 40 -16.62 -4.86 19.87
C LEU A 40 -17.39 -5.84 18.97
N ARG A 41 -18.43 -6.49 19.51
CA ARG A 41 -19.25 -7.46 18.75
C ARG A 41 -19.91 -6.79 17.55
N ALA A 42 -20.47 -5.59 17.73
CA ALA A 42 -21.06 -4.82 16.64
C ALA A 42 -20.00 -4.36 15.63
N ASP A 43 -18.83 -3.90 16.08
CA ASP A 43 -17.71 -3.49 15.22
C ASP A 43 -17.22 -4.66 14.35
N PHE A 44 -17.03 -5.85 14.92
CA PHE A 44 -16.59 -7.05 14.17
C PHE A 44 -17.64 -7.55 13.17
N GLN A 45 -18.94 -7.36 13.45
CA GLN A 45 -20.01 -7.67 12.49
C GLN A 45 -19.95 -6.74 11.27
N ALA A 46 -19.55 -5.48 11.45
CA ALA A 46 -19.31 -4.56 10.34
C ALA A 46 -18.01 -4.92 9.60
N MET A 47 -16.88 -5.08 10.30
CA MET A 47 -15.58 -5.34 9.67
C MET A 47 -15.55 -6.61 8.81
N LYS A 48 -16.23 -7.69 9.22
CA LYS A 48 -16.25 -8.95 8.43
C LYS A 48 -16.95 -8.83 7.07
N THR A 49 -17.71 -7.75 6.84
CA THR A 49 -18.34 -7.47 5.55
C THR A 49 -17.31 -7.06 4.49
N VAL A 50 -16.20 -6.44 4.91
CA VAL A 50 -15.14 -5.91 4.02
C VAL A 50 -13.82 -6.69 4.13
N ALA A 51 -13.48 -7.24 5.30
CA ALA A 51 -12.18 -7.85 5.57
C ALA A 51 -12.27 -9.25 6.20
N ARG A 52 -11.19 -10.02 6.11
CA ARG A 52 -11.07 -11.36 6.74
C ARG A 52 -10.21 -11.36 8.01
N ASN A 53 -9.29 -10.41 8.12
CA ASN A 53 -8.37 -10.28 9.23
C ASN A 53 -8.49 -8.90 9.87
N VAL A 54 -8.18 -8.80 11.15
CA VAL A 54 -8.14 -7.53 11.90
C VAL A 54 -6.80 -7.40 12.59
N ARG A 55 -6.14 -6.26 12.46
CA ARG A 55 -4.93 -5.93 13.21
C ARG A 55 -5.28 -5.07 14.42
N VAL A 56 -4.66 -5.38 15.55
CA VAL A 56 -4.71 -4.59 16.79
C VAL A 56 -3.30 -4.27 17.28
N TYR A 57 -3.15 -3.17 18.01
CA TYR A 57 -1.84 -2.56 18.30
C TYR A 57 -1.16 -3.06 19.58
N GLY A 58 -1.88 -3.74 20.46
CA GLY A 58 -1.37 -4.13 21.76
C GLY A 58 -2.17 -5.27 22.39
N THR A 59 -1.62 -5.84 23.47
CA THR A 59 -2.27 -6.88 24.28
C THR A 59 -2.66 -6.37 25.67
N GLN A 60 -3.09 -5.11 25.81
CA GLN A 60 -3.52 -4.59 27.10
C GLN A 60 -4.86 -5.21 27.54
N GLU A 61 -4.96 -5.57 28.83
CA GLU A 61 -6.22 -5.99 29.45
C GLU A 61 -7.04 -4.78 29.90
N PRO A 62 -8.40 -4.88 29.93
CA PRO A 62 -9.21 -6.07 29.59
C PRO A 62 -9.47 -6.26 28.08
N CYS A 63 -8.89 -5.42 27.21
CA CYS A 63 -9.32 -5.32 25.82
C CYS A 63 -8.96 -6.51 24.99
N ILE A 64 -7.71 -6.96 25.07
CA ILE A 64 -7.26 -8.08 24.26
C ILE A 64 -8.08 -9.35 24.54
N SER A 65 -8.48 -9.55 25.80
CA SER A 65 -9.38 -10.63 26.18
C SER A 65 -10.73 -10.52 25.49
N ARG A 66 -11.34 -9.33 25.48
CA ARG A 66 -12.64 -9.14 24.81
C ARG A 66 -12.51 -9.28 23.30
N VAL A 67 -11.45 -8.75 22.70
CA VAL A 67 -11.15 -8.84 21.26
C VAL A 67 -10.98 -10.28 20.83
N LEU A 68 -10.15 -11.08 21.53
CA LEU A 68 -9.95 -12.50 21.19
C LEU A 68 -11.26 -13.30 21.25
N LYS A 69 -12.11 -13.03 22.25
CA LYS A 69 -13.43 -13.65 22.37
C LYS A 69 -14.32 -13.29 21.18
N VAL A 70 -14.48 -11.99 20.91
CA VAL A 70 -15.37 -11.48 19.86
C VAL A 70 -14.90 -11.88 18.47
N ALA A 71 -13.59 -11.86 18.20
CA ALA A 71 -13.02 -12.27 16.93
C ALA A 71 -13.34 -13.75 16.63
N ALA A 72 -13.21 -14.63 17.63
CA ALA A 72 -13.55 -16.04 17.51
C ALA A 72 -15.04 -16.26 17.20
N GLU A 73 -15.94 -15.54 17.87
CA GLU A 73 -17.39 -15.61 17.63
C GLU A 73 -17.78 -15.15 16.21
N ASN A 74 -16.95 -14.32 15.58
CA ASN A 74 -17.18 -13.78 14.23
C ASN A 74 -16.37 -14.49 13.13
N ASN A 75 -15.58 -15.52 13.48
CA ASN A 75 -14.64 -16.19 12.57
C ASN A 75 -13.69 -15.20 11.86
N VAL A 76 -13.21 -14.20 12.60
CA VAL A 76 -12.22 -13.22 12.15
C VAL A 76 -10.88 -13.57 12.78
N ARG A 77 -9.82 -13.60 11.97
CA ARG A 77 -8.47 -13.88 12.46
C ARG A 77 -7.75 -12.57 12.80
N LEU A 78 -6.85 -12.63 13.78
CA LEU A 78 -6.19 -11.47 14.31
C LEU A 78 -4.72 -11.39 13.92
N TRP A 79 -4.25 -10.18 13.67
CA TRP A 79 -2.85 -9.83 13.76
C TRP A 79 -2.64 -9.05 15.04
N LEU A 80 -1.86 -9.59 15.96
CA LEU A 80 -1.68 -9.02 17.29
C LEU A 80 -0.55 -8.00 17.31
N GLY A 81 -0.59 -7.08 18.26
CA GLY A 81 0.49 -6.13 18.52
C GLY A 81 0.99 -6.29 19.94
N LEU A 82 2.30 -6.10 20.13
CA LEU A 82 2.92 -5.83 21.43
C LEU A 82 3.52 -4.43 21.36
N TRP A 83 3.07 -3.52 22.22
CA TRP A 83 3.55 -2.14 22.21
C TRP A 83 4.94 -2.04 22.83
N GLY A 84 5.97 -2.23 22.01
CA GLY A 84 7.36 -1.92 22.35
C GLY A 84 7.75 -0.50 21.91
N ASN A 85 8.67 0.12 22.63
CA ASN A 85 9.22 1.43 22.25
C ASN A 85 10.73 1.49 22.50
N ILE A 86 11.44 2.37 21.81
CA ILE A 86 12.86 2.65 22.09
C ILE A 86 12.96 3.41 23.42
N TYR A 87 12.10 4.41 23.63
CA TYR A 87 12.05 5.17 24.88
C TYR A 87 11.50 4.34 26.03
N ALA A 88 12.30 4.17 27.09
CA ALA A 88 11.96 3.33 28.25
C ALA A 88 10.66 3.75 28.95
N ASN A 89 10.35 5.04 29.04
CA ASN A 89 9.13 5.56 29.68
C ASN A 89 7.85 5.37 28.84
N GLN A 90 7.99 5.00 27.56
CA GLN A 90 6.87 4.73 26.64
C GLN A 90 6.80 3.25 26.25
N ASP A 91 7.68 2.44 26.81
CA ASP A 91 7.84 1.05 26.43
C ASP A 91 6.98 0.15 27.32
N ALA A 92 5.98 -0.49 26.72
CA ALA A 92 5.07 -1.40 27.40
C ALA A 92 5.32 -2.86 27.04
N PHE A 93 6.46 -3.17 26.40
CA PHE A 93 6.72 -4.49 25.85
C PHE A 93 6.67 -5.59 26.92
N ASP A 94 7.38 -5.43 28.04
CA ASP A 94 7.49 -6.50 29.05
C ASP A 94 6.13 -6.81 29.72
N SER A 95 5.34 -5.78 30.05
CA SER A 95 4.02 -5.97 30.67
C SER A 95 3.02 -6.61 29.68
N GLN A 96 3.09 -6.24 28.41
CA GLN A 96 2.27 -6.85 27.36
C GLN A 96 2.72 -8.27 27.03
N LEU A 97 4.03 -8.53 27.03
CA LEU A 97 4.58 -9.88 26.85
C LEU A 97 4.08 -10.83 27.93
N VAL A 98 4.03 -10.39 29.21
CA VAL A 98 3.44 -11.19 30.31
C VAL A 98 1.98 -11.55 30.00
N THR A 99 1.18 -10.57 29.58
CA THR A 99 -0.22 -10.81 29.21
C THR A 99 -0.34 -11.78 28.03
N PHE A 100 0.44 -11.56 26.98
CA PHE A 100 0.47 -12.41 25.80
C PHE A 100 0.82 -13.87 26.13
N LYS A 101 1.88 -14.09 26.94
CA LYS A 101 2.28 -15.44 27.36
C LYS A 101 1.18 -16.15 28.14
N ARG A 102 0.48 -15.44 29.04
CA ARG A 102 -0.67 -15.97 29.78
C ARG A 102 -1.79 -16.38 28.82
N LEU A 103 -2.16 -15.54 27.84
CA LEU A 103 -3.22 -15.84 26.88
C LEU A 103 -2.87 -17.03 25.96
N VAL A 104 -1.59 -17.24 25.65
CA VAL A 104 -1.10 -18.46 24.97
C VAL A 104 -1.28 -19.68 25.87
N ALA A 105 -0.86 -19.62 27.14
CA ALA A 105 -1.01 -20.71 28.09
C ALA A 105 -2.48 -21.09 28.37
N GLU A 106 -3.39 -20.11 28.32
CA GLU A 106 -4.84 -20.31 28.43
C GLU A 106 -5.50 -20.84 27.13
N GLY A 107 -4.73 -21.07 26.05
CA GLY A 107 -5.25 -21.58 24.77
C GLY A 107 -6.08 -20.56 23.98
N ARG A 108 -6.00 -19.27 24.34
CA ARG A 108 -6.77 -18.20 23.72
C ARG A 108 -6.12 -17.67 22.44
N ILE A 109 -4.80 -17.87 22.30
CA ILE A 109 -4.01 -17.54 21.12
C ILE A 109 -3.51 -18.84 20.49
N ARG A 110 -3.82 -19.05 19.22
CA ARG A 110 -3.61 -20.30 18.49
C ARG A 110 -3.34 -20.04 17.00
N ASN A 111 -2.83 -21.04 16.29
CA ASN A 111 -2.53 -20.94 14.85
C ASN A 111 -3.78 -20.76 13.97
N ASP A 112 -4.97 -21.14 14.45
CA ASP A 112 -6.23 -21.00 13.71
C ASP A 112 -6.86 -19.60 13.83
N ASN A 113 -6.60 -18.88 14.94
CA ASN A 113 -7.21 -17.57 15.20
C ASN A 113 -6.24 -16.38 15.12
N VAL A 114 -4.93 -16.60 15.11
CA VAL A 114 -3.91 -15.55 14.95
C VAL A 114 -3.04 -15.83 13.72
N VAL A 115 -2.91 -14.81 12.85
CA VAL A 115 -2.19 -14.89 11.56
C VAL A 115 -0.84 -14.17 11.56
N GLY A 116 -0.52 -13.44 12.62
CA GLY A 116 0.77 -12.78 12.78
C GLY A 116 0.83 -11.91 14.03
N MET A 117 2.01 -11.39 14.32
CA MET A 117 2.22 -10.45 15.42
C MET A 117 3.25 -9.37 15.07
N HIS A 118 2.92 -8.12 15.35
CA HIS A 118 3.87 -7.02 15.37
C HIS A 118 4.41 -6.82 16.78
N VAL A 119 5.73 -6.66 16.88
CA VAL A 119 6.43 -6.22 18.07
C VAL A 119 6.87 -4.81 17.78
N SER A 120 6.17 -3.84 18.37
CA SER A 120 6.22 -2.41 18.05
C SER A 120 5.46 -1.99 16.79
N SER A 121 5.03 -0.72 16.81
CA SER A 121 4.54 0.05 15.67
C SER A 121 5.19 1.43 15.70
N GLU A 122 5.93 1.78 14.65
CA GLU A 122 6.53 3.11 14.44
C GLU A 122 7.46 3.62 15.55
N ALA A 123 8.05 2.71 16.34
CA ALA A 123 9.01 3.15 17.37
C ALA A 123 10.29 3.74 16.74
N MET A 124 10.71 3.22 15.59
CA MET A 124 11.88 3.74 14.88
C MET A 124 11.57 5.07 14.20
N PHE A 125 10.37 5.22 13.61
CA PHE A 125 9.90 6.52 13.13
C PHE A 125 9.93 7.60 14.21
N ARG A 126 9.35 7.33 15.39
CA ARG A 126 9.38 8.29 16.51
C ARG A 126 10.81 8.65 16.91
N TYR A 127 11.68 7.65 17.09
CA TYR A 127 13.04 7.87 17.56
C TYR A 127 13.95 8.54 16.53
N TYR A 128 14.09 7.97 15.33
CA TYR A 128 15.06 8.41 14.32
C TYR A 128 14.56 9.54 13.42
N ILE A 129 13.25 9.61 13.15
CA ILE A 129 12.70 10.58 12.21
C ILE A 129 12.09 11.78 12.94
N GLN A 130 11.15 11.54 13.86
CA GLN A 130 10.50 12.65 14.58
C GLN A 130 11.50 13.36 15.50
N ASP A 131 12.23 12.60 16.32
CA ASP A 131 13.20 13.15 17.27
C ASP A 131 14.61 13.31 16.69
N LYS A 132 14.79 12.99 15.39
CA LYS A 132 16.01 13.25 14.60
C LYS A 132 17.28 12.61 15.17
N HIS A 133 17.17 11.44 15.80
CA HIS A 133 18.35 10.66 16.19
C HIS A 133 19.08 10.12 14.96
N ASP A 134 20.40 9.94 15.08
CA ASP A 134 21.22 9.39 14.00
C ASP A 134 20.93 7.90 13.79
N TRP A 135 20.68 7.49 12.55
CA TRP A 135 20.52 6.09 12.15
C TRP A 135 21.79 5.25 12.36
N SER A 136 22.95 5.88 12.56
CA SER A 136 24.17 5.20 12.97
C SER A 136 24.10 4.65 14.41
N ASP A 137 23.26 5.23 15.27
CA ASP A 137 22.94 4.68 16.58
C ASP A 137 21.98 3.49 16.43
N ARG A 138 22.48 2.30 16.76
CA ARG A 138 21.74 1.05 16.61
C ARG A 138 21.13 0.54 17.91
N GLU A 139 21.27 1.24 19.03
CA GLU A 139 20.76 0.75 20.32
C GLU A 139 19.24 0.50 20.26
N GLY A 140 18.48 1.47 19.73
CA GLY A 140 17.04 1.34 19.53
C GLY A 140 16.66 0.17 18.61
N THR A 141 17.39 0.01 17.50
CA THR A 141 17.22 -1.13 16.59
C THR A 141 17.50 -2.47 17.29
N PHE A 142 18.60 -2.59 18.03
CA PHE A 142 18.96 -3.81 18.74
C PHE A 142 17.94 -4.16 19.82
N LYS A 143 17.43 -3.15 20.53
CA LYS A 143 16.35 -3.32 21.51
C LYS A 143 15.11 -3.96 20.86
N LEU A 144 14.59 -3.36 19.78
CA LEU A 144 13.38 -3.87 19.11
C LEU A 144 13.57 -5.25 18.47
N THR A 145 14.71 -5.49 17.83
CA THR A 145 15.01 -6.82 17.24
C THR A 145 15.21 -7.90 18.33
N SER A 146 15.71 -7.53 19.52
CA SER A 146 15.75 -8.44 20.67
C SER A 146 14.34 -8.82 21.15
N TYR A 147 13.38 -7.90 21.10
CA TYR A 147 11.99 -8.17 21.44
C TYR A 147 11.36 -9.15 20.45
N VAL A 148 11.59 -8.96 19.14
CA VAL A 148 11.19 -9.93 18.11
C VAL A 148 11.77 -11.32 18.41
N ALA A 149 13.05 -11.41 18.76
CA ALA A 149 13.70 -12.68 19.08
C ALA A 149 13.08 -13.37 20.31
N LYS A 150 12.81 -12.62 21.39
CA LYS A 150 12.13 -13.14 22.60
C LYS A 150 10.75 -13.71 22.26
N VAL A 151 9.97 -12.96 21.50
CA VAL A 151 8.61 -13.32 21.13
C VAL A 151 8.59 -14.54 20.21
N ARG A 152 9.39 -14.53 19.14
CA ARG A 152 9.52 -15.64 18.21
C ARG A 152 9.97 -16.92 18.91
N THR A 153 10.97 -16.85 19.78
CA THR A 153 11.42 -18.01 20.58
C THR A 153 10.28 -18.60 21.39
N PHE A 154 9.54 -17.75 22.10
CA PHE A 154 8.40 -18.19 22.90
C PHE A 154 7.31 -18.86 22.05
N LEU A 155 6.96 -18.28 20.89
CA LEU A 155 5.98 -18.86 19.97
C LEU A 155 6.39 -20.27 19.52
N ARG A 156 7.63 -20.44 19.08
CA ARG A 156 8.13 -21.73 18.58
C ARG A 156 8.16 -22.79 19.68
N GLN A 157 8.53 -22.41 20.91
CA GLN A 157 8.47 -23.30 22.08
C GLN A 157 7.06 -23.80 22.41
N HIS A 158 6.01 -23.07 21.99
CA HIS A 158 4.61 -23.42 22.22
C HIS A 158 3.92 -23.94 20.94
N GLY A 159 4.67 -24.29 19.88
CA GLY A 159 4.11 -24.82 18.64
C GLY A 159 3.30 -23.81 17.80
N LEU A 160 3.48 -22.51 18.05
CA LEU A 160 2.85 -21.43 17.30
C LEU A 160 3.76 -20.98 16.14
N ASN A 161 3.22 -20.93 14.93
CA ASN A 161 3.99 -20.82 13.67
C ASN A 161 3.75 -19.52 12.91
N PHE A 162 2.84 -18.66 13.36
CA PHE A 162 2.59 -17.38 12.71
C PHE A 162 3.83 -16.44 12.79
N PRO A 163 3.98 -15.52 11.81
CA PRO A 163 5.15 -14.65 11.70
C PRO A 163 5.19 -13.56 12.77
N VAL A 164 6.42 -13.18 13.16
CA VAL A 164 6.70 -12.02 14.02
C VAL A 164 7.47 -10.97 13.23
N SER A 165 7.03 -9.71 13.31
CA SER A 165 7.67 -8.59 12.63
C SER A 165 7.65 -7.31 13.46
N ILE A 166 8.27 -6.24 12.96
CA ILE A 166 8.19 -4.87 13.46
C ILE A 166 7.44 -4.07 12.39
N ALA A 167 6.31 -3.47 12.75
CA ALA A 167 5.64 -2.52 11.86
C ALA A 167 6.30 -1.14 12.01
N ASP A 168 6.82 -0.58 10.94
CA ASP A 168 7.43 0.76 10.96
C ASP A 168 7.39 1.38 9.56
N VAL A 169 7.68 2.66 9.45
CA VAL A 169 7.69 3.35 8.15
C VAL A 169 8.73 2.74 7.21
N MET A 170 8.51 2.85 5.90
CA MET A 170 9.43 2.33 4.86
C MET A 170 10.88 2.77 5.06
N ASP A 171 11.12 3.99 5.55
CA ASP A 171 12.47 4.49 5.86
C ASP A 171 13.21 3.65 6.91
N ALA A 172 12.51 3.04 7.88
CA ALA A 172 13.16 2.17 8.87
C ALA A 172 13.87 0.98 8.19
N TYR A 173 13.21 0.34 7.22
CA TYR A 173 13.79 -0.76 6.44
C TYR A 173 14.84 -0.30 5.42
N LYS A 174 14.72 0.94 4.93
CA LYS A 174 15.73 1.56 4.05
C LYS A 174 17.04 1.83 4.78
N TYR A 175 16.97 2.43 5.97
CA TYR A 175 18.15 2.86 6.73
C TYR A 175 18.69 1.79 7.67
N THR A 176 17.92 0.73 7.95
CA THR A 176 18.31 -0.33 8.87
C THR A 176 18.25 -1.73 8.22
N PRO A 177 19.22 -2.11 7.38
CA PRO A 177 19.27 -3.43 6.75
C PRO A 177 19.30 -4.61 7.75
N GLY A 178 19.70 -4.37 9.00
CA GLY A 178 19.64 -5.37 10.08
C GLY A 178 18.22 -5.83 10.43
N LEU A 179 17.18 -5.11 10.02
CA LEU A 179 15.78 -5.51 10.25
C LEU A 179 15.38 -6.74 9.43
N TYR A 180 15.81 -6.84 8.16
CA TYR A 180 15.41 -7.93 7.26
C TYR A 180 15.67 -9.34 7.83
N PRO A 181 16.87 -9.66 8.35
CA PRO A 181 17.09 -10.97 8.97
C PRO A 181 16.40 -11.12 10.34
N ALA A 182 16.09 -10.01 11.02
CA ALA A 182 15.49 -10.04 12.35
C ALA A 182 13.99 -10.39 12.31
N VAL A 183 13.27 -10.09 11.23
CA VAL A 183 11.82 -10.32 11.11
C VAL A 183 11.46 -11.56 10.29
N ASP A 184 10.26 -12.11 10.49
CA ASP A 184 9.75 -13.23 9.68
C ASP A 184 9.10 -12.75 8.37
N VAL A 185 8.59 -11.52 8.35
CA VAL A 185 8.02 -10.80 7.21
C VAL A 185 8.39 -9.33 7.31
N VAL A 186 8.63 -8.64 6.21
CA VAL A 186 8.85 -7.18 6.23
C VAL A 186 7.48 -6.50 6.34
N ALA A 187 7.26 -5.76 7.43
CA ALA A 187 5.98 -5.11 7.71
C ALA A 187 6.16 -3.59 7.66
N ALA A 188 5.75 -2.96 6.56
CA ALA A 188 5.99 -1.54 6.31
C ALA A 188 4.70 -0.72 6.37
N ASN A 189 4.75 0.41 7.08
CA ASN A 189 3.73 1.45 7.03
C ASN A 189 4.09 2.43 5.90
N GLN A 190 3.10 2.79 5.08
CA GLN A 190 3.27 3.82 4.07
C GLN A 190 1.94 4.54 3.84
N PHE A 191 2.01 5.87 3.88
CA PHE A 191 0.88 6.75 3.72
C PHE A 191 1.24 7.87 2.73
N SER A 192 0.98 7.65 1.45
CA SER A 192 1.27 8.64 0.40
C SER A 192 0.58 9.99 0.64
N GLN A 193 -0.55 10.01 1.35
CA GLN A 193 -1.25 11.25 1.68
C GLN A 193 -0.34 12.27 2.38
N TRP A 194 0.59 11.81 3.23
CA TRP A 194 1.54 12.66 3.96
C TRP A 194 2.72 13.16 3.10
N GLU A 195 2.79 12.77 1.83
CA GLU A 195 3.86 13.13 0.90
C GLU A 195 3.44 14.25 -0.08
N ASN A 196 2.35 14.97 0.23
CA ASN A 196 1.83 16.10 -0.55
C ASN A 196 1.54 15.77 -2.02
N VAL A 197 0.96 14.59 -2.27
CA VAL A 197 0.55 14.11 -3.60
C VAL A 197 -0.97 14.00 -3.72
N TRP A 198 -1.49 14.01 -4.94
CA TRP A 198 -2.90 13.70 -5.21
C TRP A 198 -3.16 12.20 -5.03
N ALA A 199 -4.37 11.80 -4.66
CA ALA A 199 -4.75 10.40 -4.45
C ALA A 199 -4.52 9.53 -5.69
N LYS A 200 -4.80 10.08 -6.88
CA LYS A 200 -4.54 9.42 -8.17
C LYS A 200 -3.05 9.04 -8.38
N ASP A 201 -2.14 9.76 -7.72
CA ASP A 201 -0.69 9.54 -7.80
C ASP A 201 -0.19 8.74 -6.57
N GLY A 202 -1.05 8.54 -5.55
CA GLY A 202 -0.67 8.00 -4.25
C GLY A 202 -0.09 6.59 -4.33
N VAL A 203 -0.65 5.70 -5.16
CA VAL A 203 -0.12 4.34 -5.35
C VAL A 203 1.22 4.35 -6.08
N ASN A 204 1.42 5.26 -7.04
CA ASN A 204 2.71 5.41 -7.72
C ASN A 204 3.80 5.87 -6.73
N THR A 205 3.47 6.84 -5.87
CA THR A 205 4.34 7.25 -4.77
C THR A 205 4.67 6.08 -3.84
N MET A 206 3.67 5.27 -3.45
CA MET A 206 3.90 4.07 -2.63
C MET A 206 4.85 3.10 -3.34
N PHE A 207 4.65 2.83 -4.62
CA PHE A 207 5.50 1.92 -5.38
C PHE A 207 6.95 2.39 -5.44
N ASP A 208 7.17 3.69 -5.66
CA ASP A 208 8.52 4.28 -5.66
C ASP A 208 9.25 4.12 -4.33
N ARG A 209 8.52 4.20 -3.21
CA ARG A 209 9.07 3.91 -1.87
C ARG A 209 9.32 2.40 -1.66
N LEU A 210 8.44 1.56 -2.21
CA LEU A 210 8.43 0.12 -1.98
C LEU A 210 9.47 -0.65 -2.79
N LYS A 211 9.76 -0.26 -4.04
CA LYS A 211 10.52 -1.08 -5.00
C LYS A 211 11.91 -1.52 -4.52
N ASN A 212 12.63 -0.65 -3.80
CA ASN A 212 13.94 -0.99 -3.23
C ASN A 212 13.83 -1.88 -1.97
N ILE A 213 12.75 -1.71 -1.20
CA ILE A 213 12.44 -2.59 -0.07
C ILE A 213 12.03 -3.98 -0.57
N GLN A 214 11.29 -4.08 -1.68
CA GLN A 214 10.99 -5.34 -2.36
C GLN A 214 12.25 -6.08 -2.78
N ALA A 215 13.20 -5.40 -3.43
CA ALA A 215 14.47 -6.00 -3.81
C ALA A 215 15.25 -6.53 -2.59
N SER A 216 15.35 -5.72 -1.53
CA SER A 216 16.06 -6.08 -0.29
C SER A 216 15.38 -7.20 0.47
N SER A 217 14.05 -7.19 0.53
CA SER A 217 13.23 -8.23 1.17
C SER A 217 13.38 -9.57 0.45
N ARG A 218 13.37 -9.57 -0.89
CA ARG A 218 13.63 -10.78 -1.70
C ARG A 218 15.02 -11.33 -1.50
N ALA A 219 16.04 -10.47 -1.48
CA ALA A 219 17.41 -10.87 -1.17
C ALA A 219 17.53 -11.54 0.21
N ALA A 220 16.70 -11.14 1.17
CA ALA A 220 16.60 -11.75 2.49
C ALA A 220 15.63 -12.96 2.57
N GLY A 221 14.98 -13.33 1.46
CA GLY A 221 13.98 -14.42 1.41
C GLY A 221 12.70 -14.11 2.19
N LYS A 222 12.30 -12.84 2.31
CA LYS A 222 11.16 -12.38 3.10
C LYS A 222 10.01 -11.93 2.19
N GLN A 223 8.78 -12.21 2.63
CA GLN A 223 7.59 -11.59 2.08
C GLN A 223 7.43 -10.17 2.61
N ILE A 224 6.61 -9.36 1.93
CA ILE A 224 6.24 -8.03 2.39
C ILE A 224 4.76 -8.01 2.77
N LEU A 225 4.47 -7.32 3.86
CA LEU A 225 3.16 -6.94 4.34
C LEU A 225 3.12 -5.40 4.42
N ILE A 226 2.09 -4.79 3.85
CA ILE A 226 1.81 -3.37 4.13
C ILE A 226 1.05 -3.32 5.46
N ALA A 227 1.76 -2.98 6.53
CA ALA A 227 1.21 -3.03 7.87
C ALA A 227 0.18 -1.93 8.12
N GLU A 228 0.34 -0.77 7.47
CA GLU A 228 -0.63 0.32 7.48
C GLU A 228 -0.54 1.11 6.17
N THR A 229 -1.69 1.43 5.63
CA THR A 229 -1.85 2.43 4.57
C THR A 229 -3.29 2.88 4.47
N GLY A 230 -3.55 4.07 3.95
CA GLY A 230 -4.90 4.56 3.74
C GLY A 230 -4.91 5.98 3.21
N TRP A 231 -6.08 6.60 3.24
CA TRP A 231 -6.28 7.99 2.85
C TRP A 231 -7.42 8.61 3.64
N SER A 232 -7.14 9.62 4.44
CA SER A 232 -8.14 10.36 5.21
C SER A 232 -9.10 11.11 4.30
N SER A 233 -10.38 11.11 4.64
CA SER A 233 -11.46 11.67 3.81
C SER A 233 -11.86 13.10 4.20
N ASN A 234 -11.20 13.74 5.17
CA ASN A 234 -11.56 15.09 5.62
C ASN A 234 -10.40 15.77 6.36
N GLY A 235 -10.41 17.10 6.41
CA GLY A 235 -9.41 17.91 7.09
C GLY A 235 -8.39 18.52 6.13
N SER A 236 -7.37 19.17 6.68
CA SER A 236 -6.26 19.70 5.89
C SER A 236 -5.02 19.92 6.75
N PHE A 237 -3.85 19.80 6.11
CA PHE A 237 -2.56 20.04 6.75
C PHE A 237 -1.53 20.42 5.67
N PRO A 238 -0.49 21.24 5.96
CA PRO A 238 0.43 21.74 4.93
C PRO A 238 1.16 20.67 4.11
N SER A 239 1.35 19.47 4.65
CA SER A 239 1.98 18.34 3.95
C SER A 239 0.99 17.39 3.26
N ILE A 240 -0.31 17.71 3.27
CA ILE A 240 -1.36 16.94 2.60
C ILE A 240 -1.92 17.76 1.44
N LYS A 241 -1.98 17.14 0.26
CA LYS A 241 -2.53 17.79 -0.94
C LYS A 241 -4.06 17.86 -0.92
N GLU A 242 -4.69 16.76 -0.52
CA GLU A 242 -6.14 16.61 -0.43
C GLU A 242 -6.56 15.56 0.60
N ALA A 243 -7.70 15.79 1.23
CA ALA A 243 -8.37 14.85 2.12
C ALA A 243 -9.88 15.02 1.95
N THR A 244 -10.47 14.22 1.07
CA THR A 244 -11.88 14.29 0.67
C THR A 244 -12.46 12.89 0.53
N PRO A 245 -13.80 12.72 0.58
CA PRO A 245 -14.44 11.44 0.26
C PRO A 245 -13.98 10.86 -1.09
N GLU A 246 -13.88 11.71 -2.11
CA GLU A 246 -13.49 11.31 -3.47
C GLU A 246 -12.05 10.81 -3.51
N SER A 247 -11.11 11.56 -2.91
CA SER A 247 -9.70 11.18 -2.88
C SER A 247 -9.46 9.90 -2.07
N SER A 248 -10.20 9.70 -0.98
CA SER A 248 -10.16 8.45 -0.21
C SER A 248 -10.65 7.24 -1.02
N GLY A 249 -11.75 7.41 -1.77
CA GLY A 249 -12.28 6.38 -2.66
C GLY A 249 -11.33 6.03 -3.81
N VAL A 250 -10.69 7.04 -4.42
CA VAL A 250 -9.67 6.85 -5.49
C VAL A 250 -8.50 6.03 -4.95
N TYR A 251 -7.92 6.44 -3.81
CA TYR A 251 -6.77 5.72 -3.26
C TYR A 251 -7.11 4.28 -2.87
N LEU A 252 -8.27 4.05 -2.23
CA LEU A 252 -8.71 2.70 -1.87
C LEU A 252 -8.85 1.80 -3.11
N LYS A 253 -9.48 2.30 -4.18
CA LYS A 253 -9.63 1.57 -5.44
C LYS A 253 -8.27 1.18 -6.03
N ASP A 254 -7.38 2.16 -6.17
CA ASP A 254 -6.09 1.97 -6.82
C ASP A 254 -5.17 1.07 -5.99
N PHE A 255 -5.21 1.22 -4.67
CA PHE A 255 -4.43 0.38 -3.75
C PHE A 255 -4.89 -1.08 -3.78
N LEU A 256 -6.20 -1.34 -3.84
CA LEU A 256 -6.71 -2.72 -3.93
C LEU A 256 -6.25 -3.42 -5.22
N LEU A 257 -6.29 -2.72 -6.36
CA LEU A 257 -5.75 -3.23 -7.62
C LEU A 257 -4.25 -3.49 -7.51
N PHE A 258 -3.50 -2.52 -6.97
CA PHE A 258 -2.06 -2.63 -6.78
C PHE A 258 -1.67 -3.81 -5.88
N ALA A 259 -2.36 -4.00 -4.75
CA ALA A 259 -2.09 -5.08 -3.82
C ALA A 259 -2.33 -6.46 -4.48
N GLU A 260 -3.35 -6.59 -5.33
CA GLU A 260 -3.61 -7.82 -6.11
C GLU A 260 -2.46 -8.07 -7.11
N GLN A 261 -2.07 -7.07 -7.89
CA GLN A 261 -0.98 -7.15 -8.87
C GLN A 261 0.37 -7.48 -8.23
N GLN A 262 0.67 -6.86 -7.09
CA GLN A 262 1.92 -7.05 -6.36
C GLN A 262 1.89 -8.26 -5.42
N ASN A 263 0.74 -8.93 -5.29
CA ASN A 263 0.51 -10.03 -4.35
C ASN A 263 0.89 -9.66 -2.91
N LEU A 264 0.42 -8.50 -2.46
CA LEU A 264 0.70 -7.95 -1.13
C LEU A 264 -0.42 -8.29 -0.17
N ASN A 265 -0.05 -8.82 0.99
CA ASN A 265 -0.93 -8.79 2.15
C ASN A 265 -0.88 -7.38 2.76
N PHE A 266 -1.97 -6.92 3.36
CA PHE A 266 -2.03 -5.57 3.93
C PHE A 266 -3.09 -5.40 5.02
N TYR A 267 -2.88 -4.45 5.92
CA TYR A 267 -3.94 -3.91 6.78
C TYR A 267 -4.22 -2.47 6.38
N TYR A 268 -5.47 -2.21 5.98
CA TYR A 268 -5.90 -0.87 5.60
C TYR A 268 -6.24 -0.05 6.84
N PHE A 269 -5.67 1.13 6.92
CA PHE A 269 -5.83 2.10 7.99
C PHE A 269 -6.94 3.10 7.61
N SER A 270 -8.09 3.07 8.27
CA SER A 270 -8.47 2.14 9.35
C SER A 270 -9.92 1.67 9.22
N SER A 271 -10.35 0.83 10.15
CA SER A 271 -11.71 0.30 10.17
C SER A 271 -12.77 1.39 10.37
N PHE A 272 -12.68 2.24 11.39
CA PHE A 272 -13.74 3.21 11.74
C PHE A 272 -13.18 4.62 11.90
N ASN A 273 -13.97 5.63 11.52
CA ASN A 273 -13.70 7.00 11.91
C ASN A 273 -13.68 7.13 13.43
N LEU A 274 -12.75 7.93 13.96
CA LEU A 274 -12.55 8.06 15.40
C LEU A 274 -13.68 8.89 16.04
N LYS A 275 -14.11 8.46 17.23
CA LYS A 275 -15.10 9.17 18.06
C LYS A 275 -14.48 10.31 18.88
N TRP A 276 -13.16 10.38 18.94
CA TRP A 276 -12.38 11.33 19.74
C TRP A 276 -11.36 12.05 18.86
N GLY A 277 -10.64 13.01 19.44
CA GLY A 277 -9.81 13.98 18.74
C GLY A 277 -10.54 15.33 18.58
N ASP A 278 -9.80 16.36 18.24
CA ASP A 278 -10.32 17.70 18.07
C ASP A 278 -10.89 17.95 16.65
N ASP A 279 -11.58 19.07 16.48
CA ASP A 279 -12.18 19.50 15.20
C ASP A 279 -11.30 20.54 14.46
N SER A 280 -10.02 20.65 14.80
CA SER A 280 -9.08 21.41 13.98
C SER A 280 -8.91 20.75 12.61
N ALA A 281 -8.37 21.50 11.65
CA ALA A 281 -8.09 20.96 10.32
C ALA A 281 -7.22 19.68 10.36
N PHE A 282 -6.26 19.62 11.28
CA PHE A 282 -5.42 18.43 11.50
C PHE A 282 -6.18 17.33 12.26
N GLY A 283 -6.95 17.68 13.30
CA GLY A 283 -7.77 16.72 14.04
C GLY A 283 -8.79 16.01 13.14
N LEU A 284 -9.34 16.73 12.15
CA LEU A 284 -10.20 16.14 11.13
C LEU A 284 -9.46 15.12 10.24
N ILE A 285 -8.18 15.31 9.93
CA ILE A 285 -7.39 14.29 9.21
C ILE A 285 -7.37 13.00 10.02
N GLU A 286 -6.92 13.07 11.27
CA GLU A 286 -6.79 11.91 12.17
C GLU A 286 -8.13 11.20 12.45
N LYS A 287 -9.24 11.93 12.42
CA LYS A 287 -10.57 11.36 12.69
C LYS A 287 -11.17 10.59 11.52
N ASN A 288 -10.73 10.82 10.28
CA ASN A 288 -11.48 10.44 9.07
C ASN A 288 -10.75 9.43 8.17
N TRP A 289 -9.98 8.50 8.73
CA TRP A 289 -9.33 7.39 8.00
C TRP A 289 -10.20 6.14 7.83
N GLY A 290 -11.37 6.09 8.45
CA GLY A 290 -12.19 4.89 8.54
C GLY A 290 -12.79 4.43 7.21
N LEU A 291 -13.04 3.13 7.07
CA LEU A 291 -13.93 2.59 6.03
C LEU A 291 -15.42 2.75 6.41
N PHE A 292 -15.67 2.80 7.71
CA PHE A 292 -16.98 2.98 8.33
C PHE A 292 -17.02 4.27 9.15
N ASP A 293 -18.20 4.86 9.28
CA ASP A 293 -18.44 5.93 10.26
C ASP A 293 -18.41 5.39 11.70
N GLN A 294 -18.50 6.29 12.69
CA GLN A 294 -18.52 5.95 14.12
C GLN A 294 -19.75 5.11 14.55
N ASN A 295 -20.77 5.00 13.69
CA ASN A 295 -21.99 4.24 13.90
C ASN A 295 -21.98 2.90 13.14
N ARG A 296 -20.84 2.56 12.50
CA ARG A 296 -20.61 1.32 11.73
C ARG A 296 -21.33 1.28 10.39
N ASN A 297 -21.76 2.41 9.85
CA ASN A 297 -22.23 2.50 8.49
C ASN A 297 -21.04 2.60 7.55
N ILE A 298 -21.01 1.79 6.49
CA ILE A 298 -19.98 1.93 5.46
C ILE A 298 -20.09 3.31 4.82
N LEU A 299 -18.96 4.00 4.68
CA LEU A 299 -18.97 5.35 4.13
C LEU A 299 -19.40 5.33 2.65
N PRO A 300 -20.18 6.32 2.16
CA PRO A 300 -20.67 6.30 0.79
C PRO A 300 -19.58 6.17 -0.27
N HIS A 301 -18.47 6.89 -0.10
CA HIS A 301 -17.33 6.87 -1.02
C HIS A 301 -16.57 5.54 -1.02
N VAL A 302 -16.59 4.81 0.11
CA VAL A 302 -16.04 3.45 0.20
C VAL A 302 -16.98 2.46 -0.50
N ARG A 303 -18.29 2.57 -0.26
CA ARG A 303 -19.30 1.71 -0.89
C ARG A 303 -19.34 1.86 -2.42
N SER A 304 -19.00 3.04 -2.94
CA SER A 304 -18.93 3.29 -4.39
C SER A 304 -17.66 2.77 -5.05
N VAL A 305 -16.67 2.27 -4.29
CA VAL A 305 -15.45 1.71 -4.89
C VAL A 305 -15.78 0.44 -5.67
N VAL A 306 -15.41 0.46 -6.95
CA VAL A 306 -15.44 -0.68 -7.87
C VAL A 306 -14.05 -0.79 -8.47
N VAL A 307 -13.31 -1.83 -8.10
CA VAL A 307 -11.98 -2.12 -8.66
C VAL A 307 -12.11 -2.64 -10.09
N GLY A 308 -13.16 -3.44 -10.36
CA GLY A 308 -13.40 -4.03 -11.67
C GLY A 308 -12.87 -5.46 -11.79
N LYS A 309 -12.75 -5.95 -13.03
CA LYS A 309 -12.32 -7.32 -13.30
C LYS A 309 -10.87 -7.54 -12.84
N PRO A 310 -10.52 -8.74 -12.34
CA PRO A 310 -9.12 -9.12 -12.15
C PRO A 310 -8.32 -8.93 -13.44
N GLN A 311 -7.23 -8.18 -13.36
CA GLN A 311 -6.31 -8.03 -14.48
C GLN A 311 -5.49 -9.32 -14.65
N LYS A 312 -5.29 -9.73 -15.91
CA LYS A 312 -4.67 -11.01 -16.25
C LYS A 312 -3.15 -10.85 -16.30
N ALA A 313 -2.42 -11.62 -15.49
CA ALA A 313 -0.96 -11.68 -15.60
C ALA A 313 -0.57 -12.43 -16.89
N VAL A 314 0.16 -11.76 -17.78
CA VAL A 314 0.56 -12.28 -19.09
C VAL A 314 2.04 -12.00 -19.36
N ARG A 315 2.59 -12.71 -20.35
CA ARG A 315 3.86 -12.38 -21.01
C ARG A 315 3.54 -11.97 -22.45
N LEU A 316 4.20 -10.92 -22.93
CA LEU A 316 4.08 -10.46 -24.32
C LEU A 316 5.20 -11.08 -25.14
N TRP A 317 4.85 -11.97 -26.08
CA TRP A 317 5.81 -12.77 -26.84
C TRP A 317 6.06 -12.20 -28.24
N HIS A 318 7.31 -12.31 -28.72
CA HIS A 318 7.68 -12.04 -30.10
C HIS A 318 8.85 -12.95 -30.52
N ASN A 319 8.63 -13.83 -31.51
CA ASN A 319 9.67 -14.73 -32.05
C ASN A 319 10.47 -15.52 -31.00
N GLY A 320 9.79 -16.05 -29.97
CA GLY A 320 10.39 -16.81 -28.88
C GLY A 320 11.06 -15.97 -27.78
N LEU A 321 11.07 -14.65 -27.94
CA LEU A 321 11.46 -13.67 -26.92
C LEU A 321 10.22 -13.12 -26.23
N VAL A 322 10.44 -12.43 -25.11
CA VAL A 322 9.39 -11.70 -24.37
C VAL A 322 9.78 -10.24 -24.17
N ILE A 323 8.77 -9.37 -24.14
CA ILE A 323 8.97 -7.97 -23.75
C ILE A 323 9.25 -7.92 -22.24
N LYS A 324 10.42 -7.36 -21.92
CA LYS A 324 10.88 -7.09 -20.56
C LYS A 324 10.98 -5.59 -20.31
N VAL A 325 10.87 -5.20 -19.04
CA VAL A 325 11.22 -3.88 -18.57
C VAL A 325 12.05 -3.93 -17.31
N ASP A 326 13.17 -3.22 -17.33
CA ASP A 326 14.10 -3.14 -16.21
C ASP A 326 13.45 -2.40 -15.03
N GLY A 327 13.43 -3.05 -13.87
CA GLY A 327 12.88 -2.48 -12.63
C GLY A 327 13.91 -1.72 -11.81
N ALA A 328 13.55 -1.45 -10.56
CA ALA A 328 14.40 -0.76 -9.59
C ALA A 328 15.78 -1.42 -9.39
N ASN A 329 16.75 -0.62 -8.93
CA ASN A 329 18.16 -1.01 -8.72
C ASN A 329 18.91 -1.43 -10.00
N THR A 330 18.41 -1.03 -11.18
CA THR A 330 19.13 -1.13 -12.45
C THR A 330 19.58 0.26 -12.90
N ARG A 331 20.63 0.33 -13.74
CA ARG A 331 21.06 1.61 -14.34
C ARG A 331 20.14 2.07 -15.48
N THR A 332 19.20 1.22 -15.87
CA THR A 332 18.34 1.33 -17.04
C THR A 332 16.87 1.18 -16.63
N GLU A 333 16.50 1.58 -15.42
CA GLU A 333 15.12 1.48 -14.93
C GLU A 333 14.13 2.08 -15.93
N GLY A 334 13.07 1.34 -16.26
CA GLY A 334 12.08 1.71 -17.28
C GLY A 334 12.48 1.34 -18.71
N ARG A 335 13.69 0.83 -18.96
CA ARG A 335 14.07 0.38 -20.31
C ARG A 335 13.28 -0.84 -20.72
N VAL A 336 12.54 -0.71 -21.82
CA VAL A 336 11.82 -1.81 -22.47
C VAL A 336 12.71 -2.48 -23.51
N TYR A 337 12.71 -3.81 -23.56
CA TYR A 337 13.52 -4.60 -24.50
C TYR A 337 12.94 -6.00 -24.73
N LEU A 338 13.38 -6.67 -25.79
CA LEU A 338 13.11 -8.10 -26.02
C LEU A 338 14.29 -8.93 -25.52
N ASP A 339 13.98 -10.03 -24.82
CA ASP A 339 15.00 -11.01 -24.40
C ASP A 339 14.37 -12.40 -24.23
N LEU A 340 15.20 -13.42 -24.03
CA LEU A 340 14.73 -14.76 -23.69
C LEU A 340 13.93 -14.75 -22.39
N PRO A 341 12.87 -15.57 -22.28
CA PRO A 341 12.12 -15.71 -21.03
C PRO A 341 13.03 -16.00 -19.85
N THR A 342 12.74 -15.37 -18.71
CA THR A 342 13.45 -15.58 -17.46
C THR A 342 13.43 -17.06 -17.06
N THR A 343 14.62 -17.62 -16.81
CA THR A 343 14.80 -18.99 -16.30
C THR A 343 15.72 -18.99 -15.07
N GLY A 344 15.51 -19.95 -14.17
CA GLY A 344 16.32 -20.10 -12.97
C GLY A 344 16.00 -19.11 -11.84
N LEU A 345 16.89 -19.03 -10.85
CA LEU A 345 16.71 -18.25 -9.61
C LEU A 345 17.43 -16.89 -9.62
N THR A 346 18.28 -16.63 -10.60
CA THR A 346 19.10 -15.42 -10.69
C THR A 346 18.44 -14.28 -11.46
N ASP A 347 17.31 -14.55 -12.10
CA ASP A 347 16.52 -13.61 -12.87
C ASP A 347 15.09 -13.51 -12.28
N SER A 348 14.41 -12.39 -12.48
CA SER A 348 13.13 -12.05 -11.88
C SER A 348 12.03 -12.04 -12.92
N LEU A 349 11.02 -12.90 -12.71
CA LEU A 349 9.80 -12.94 -13.54
C LEU A 349 9.08 -11.59 -13.60
N ASP A 350 9.27 -10.73 -12.60
CA ASP A 350 8.63 -9.41 -12.57
C ASP A 350 8.99 -8.53 -13.75
N ARG A 351 10.16 -8.75 -14.39
CA ARG A 351 10.58 -7.96 -15.55
C ARG A 351 9.74 -8.24 -16.79
N GLU A 352 9.12 -9.41 -16.88
CA GLU A 352 8.41 -9.89 -18.07
C GLU A 352 6.91 -10.15 -17.82
N VAL A 353 6.43 -9.92 -16.60
CA VAL A 353 5.01 -10.02 -16.24
C VAL A 353 4.34 -8.67 -16.43
N TRP A 354 3.28 -8.69 -17.23
CA TRP A 354 2.40 -7.58 -17.51
C TRP A 354 0.98 -7.91 -17.02
N PHE A 355 0.29 -6.95 -16.43
CA PHE A 355 -1.11 -7.08 -16.04
C PHE A 355 -1.97 -6.46 -17.13
N TYR A 356 -2.69 -7.31 -17.85
CA TYR A 356 -3.61 -6.90 -18.90
C TYR A 356 -4.97 -6.51 -18.31
N ASP A 357 -5.37 -5.27 -18.58
CA ASP A 357 -6.70 -4.76 -18.33
C ASP A 357 -7.56 -4.96 -19.60
N GLU A 358 -8.54 -5.86 -19.53
CA GLU A 358 -9.40 -6.17 -20.67
C GLU A 358 -10.41 -5.05 -20.99
N ASP A 359 -10.82 -4.28 -19.99
CA ASP A 359 -11.83 -3.23 -20.18
C ASP A 359 -11.19 -1.97 -20.78
N HIS A 360 -9.93 -1.68 -20.43
CA HIS A 360 -9.18 -0.51 -20.92
C HIS A 360 -8.10 -0.85 -21.96
N LYS A 361 -7.89 -2.13 -22.25
CA LYS A 361 -6.88 -2.62 -23.20
C LYS A 361 -5.45 -2.14 -22.89
N THR A 362 -5.07 -2.06 -21.61
CA THR A 362 -3.74 -1.59 -21.18
C THR A 362 -2.90 -2.73 -20.60
N PHE A 363 -1.56 -2.58 -20.61
CA PHE A 363 -0.64 -3.49 -19.92
C PHE A 363 0.17 -2.74 -18.88
N ARG A 364 -0.01 -3.09 -17.60
CA ARG A 364 0.81 -2.55 -16.52
C ARG A 364 1.96 -3.49 -16.20
N SER A 365 3.19 -2.99 -16.20
CA SER A 365 4.37 -3.74 -15.78
C SER A 365 4.36 -4.06 -14.29
N LYS A 366 4.69 -5.30 -13.94
CA LYS A 366 4.92 -5.70 -12.55
C LYS A 366 6.15 -5.05 -11.93
N SER A 367 7.22 -4.84 -12.71
CA SER A 367 8.52 -4.34 -12.21
C SER A 367 8.60 -2.82 -12.07
N THR A 368 7.74 -2.05 -12.75
CA THR A 368 7.75 -0.58 -12.71
C THR A 368 6.42 0.04 -12.29
N ASN A 369 5.33 -0.73 -12.21
CA ASN A 369 3.97 -0.23 -11.97
C ASN A 369 3.48 0.80 -13.02
N GLN A 370 4.15 0.86 -14.16
CA GLN A 370 3.86 1.75 -15.28
C GLN A 370 3.23 0.97 -16.44
N CYS A 371 2.49 1.66 -17.31
CA CYS A 371 1.84 1.05 -18.46
C CYS A 371 2.74 1.06 -19.69
N LEU A 372 2.60 0.02 -20.52
CA LEU A 372 3.22 -0.05 -21.83
C LEU A 372 2.65 1.06 -22.72
N ASP A 373 3.54 1.90 -23.25
CA ASP A 373 3.20 3.16 -23.91
C ASP A 373 4.10 3.34 -25.14
N THR A 374 3.61 4.08 -26.14
CA THR A 374 4.34 4.41 -27.36
C THR A 374 4.47 5.90 -27.58
N PHE A 375 5.66 6.33 -27.98
CA PHE A 375 5.93 7.71 -28.35
C PHE A 375 6.67 7.75 -29.69
N VAL A 376 6.70 8.91 -30.34
CA VAL A 376 7.50 9.13 -31.55
C VAL A 376 8.74 9.91 -31.15
N ASP A 377 9.92 9.41 -31.51
CA ASP A 377 11.18 10.09 -31.24
C ASP A 377 11.44 11.25 -32.24
N ASP A 378 12.52 12.00 -32.02
CA ASP A 378 12.92 13.13 -32.87
C ASP A 378 13.19 12.74 -34.33
N ALA A 379 13.39 11.45 -34.62
CA ALA A 379 13.58 10.91 -35.96
C ALA A 379 12.27 10.46 -36.63
N GLY A 380 11.12 10.64 -35.95
CA GLY A 380 9.82 10.21 -36.45
C GLY A 380 9.57 8.70 -36.28
N VAL A 381 10.37 8.00 -35.48
CA VAL A 381 10.24 6.55 -35.27
C VAL A 381 9.41 6.28 -34.03
N SER A 382 8.40 5.40 -34.15
CA SER A 382 7.63 4.92 -33.01
C SER A 382 8.49 4.05 -32.10
N GLN A 383 8.60 4.45 -30.85
CA GLN A 383 9.34 3.78 -29.80
C GLN A 383 8.38 3.21 -28.75
N LEU A 384 8.81 2.13 -28.11
CA LEU A 384 8.12 1.50 -27.00
C LEU A 384 8.80 1.89 -25.70
N HIS A 385 8.04 2.33 -24.71
CA HIS A 385 8.54 2.58 -23.37
C HIS A 385 7.49 2.19 -22.31
N VAL A 386 7.73 2.59 -21.06
CA VAL A 386 6.70 2.59 -20.04
C VAL A 386 6.46 4.01 -19.53
N TYR A 387 5.21 4.32 -19.22
CA TYR A 387 4.81 5.60 -18.64
C TYR A 387 3.72 5.40 -17.57
N TRP A 388 3.46 6.41 -16.74
CA TRP A 388 2.40 6.29 -15.74
C TRP A 388 1.07 5.94 -16.42
N CYS A 389 0.39 4.94 -15.84
CA CYS A 389 -0.85 4.44 -16.41
C CYS A 389 -1.93 5.52 -16.40
N ASP A 390 -2.48 5.79 -17.58
CA ASP A 390 -3.63 6.65 -17.76
C ASP A 390 -4.58 5.99 -18.76
N VAL A 391 -5.74 5.53 -18.27
CA VAL A 391 -6.74 4.85 -19.10
C VAL A 391 -7.35 5.76 -20.16
N THR A 392 -7.17 7.07 -20.07
CA THR A 392 -7.60 8.04 -21.09
C THR A 392 -6.53 8.28 -22.16
N ASN A 393 -5.30 7.81 -21.93
CA ASN A 393 -4.20 7.94 -22.87
C ASN A 393 -4.25 6.85 -23.94
N ALA A 394 -4.62 7.24 -25.16
CA ALA A 394 -4.85 6.31 -26.26
C ALA A 394 -3.58 5.56 -26.71
N ASN A 395 -2.39 6.15 -26.55
CA ASN A 395 -1.13 5.48 -26.90
C ASN A 395 -0.70 4.37 -25.91
N GLN A 396 -1.49 4.15 -24.85
CA GLN A 396 -1.35 3.03 -23.90
C GLN A 396 -2.35 1.91 -24.16
N HIS A 397 -3.20 2.03 -25.18
CA HIS A 397 -4.24 1.04 -25.51
C HIS A 397 -3.76 0.11 -26.62
N TRP A 398 -4.03 -1.19 -26.45
CA TRP A 398 -3.52 -2.26 -27.31
C TRP A 398 -4.63 -3.23 -27.75
N ASP A 399 -4.81 -3.38 -29.05
CA ASP A 399 -5.73 -4.35 -29.64
C ASP A 399 -5.03 -5.67 -29.95
N PHE A 400 -5.73 -6.77 -29.67
CA PHE A 400 -5.25 -8.13 -29.93
C PHE A 400 -5.90 -8.71 -31.17
N HIS A 401 -5.07 -9.27 -32.03
CA HIS A 401 -5.51 -10.07 -33.16
C HIS A 401 -5.57 -11.55 -32.78
N ALA A 402 -6.48 -12.28 -33.44
CA ALA A 402 -6.69 -13.71 -33.18
C ALA A 402 -5.45 -14.58 -33.51
N ASP A 403 -4.49 -14.03 -34.27
CA ASP A 403 -3.23 -14.69 -34.62
C ASP A 403 -2.14 -14.53 -33.53
N GLY A 404 -2.46 -13.86 -32.42
CA GLY A 404 -1.53 -13.61 -31.30
C GLY A 404 -0.65 -12.39 -31.48
N SER A 405 -0.81 -11.63 -32.57
CA SER A 405 -0.22 -10.30 -32.70
C SER A 405 -1.03 -9.25 -31.94
N TYR A 406 -0.40 -8.12 -31.66
CA TYR A 406 -1.04 -6.97 -31.03
C TYR A 406 -0.67 -5.70 -31.80
N GLU A 407 -1.63 -4.78 -31.90
CA GLU A 407 -1.46 -3.46 -32.52
C GLU A 407 -1.86 -2.36 -31.54
N ILE A 408 -1.26 -1.19 -31.67
CA ILE A 408 -1.66 -0.03 -30.86
C ILE A 408 -3.01 0.46 -31.39
N VAL A 409 -3.96 0.74 -30.50
CA VAL A 409 -5.31 1.19 -30.89
C VAL A 409 -5.29 2.60 -31.51
N SER A 410 -4.23 3.37 -31.28
CA SER A 410 -4.01 4.68 -31.90
C SER A 410 -2.54 4.94 -32.25
N VAL A 411 -2.29 5.51 -33.43
CA VAL A 411 -0.96 6.02 -33.80
C VAL A 411 -0.62 7.21 -32.88
N PRO A 412 0.61 7.30 -32.33
CA PRO A 412 1.01 8.44 -31.50
C PRO A 412 0.75 9.74 -32.27
N GLN A 413 0.00 10.67 -31.68
CA GLN A 413 -0.24 11.97 -32.30
C GLN A 413 1.09 12.71 -32.35
N VAL A 414 1.62 12.90 -33.57
CA VAL A 414 2.67 13.89 -33.79
C VAL A 414 1.98 15.25 -33.68
N GLU A 415 2.21 15.99 -32.60
CA GLU A 415 1.98 17.44 -32.64
C GLU A 415 2.99 17.99 -33.65
N VAL A 416 2.57 18.10 -34.91
CA VAL A 416 3.29 18.87 -35.90
C VAL A 416 3.16 20.31 -35.42
N ALA A 417 4.22 20.84 -34.82
CA ALA A 417 4.32 22.26 -34.57
C ALA A 417 4.08 22.96 -35.92
N GLU A 418 2.97 23.70 -36.03
CA GLU A 418 2.79 24.63 -37.14
C GLU A 418 4.03 25.52 -37.15
N VAL A 419 4.82 25.42 -38.22
CA VAL A 419 5.89 26.36 -38.49
C VAL A 419 5.22 27.71 -38.64
N ALA A 420 5.24 28.51 -37.57
CA ALA A 420 4.89 29.91 -37.65
C ALA A 420 5.81 30.53 -38.70
N THR A 421 5.27 30.82 -39.88
CA THR A 421 5.93 31.67 -40.86
C THR A 421 6.08 33.05 -40.23
N THR A 422 7.24 33.30 -39.64
CA THR A 422 7.69 34.63 -39.26
C THR A 422 7.96 35.41 -40.54
N THR A 423 6.95 36.15 -41.00
CA THR A 423 7.15 37.24 -41.95
C THR A 423 7.89 38.35 -41.22
N THR A 424 9.21 38.39 -41.34
CA THR A 424 10.03 39.50 -40.85
C THR A 424 9.80 40.70 -41.78
N THR A 425 8.88 41.60 -41.43
CA THR A 425 8.83 42.94 -42.03
C THR A 425 9.96 43.78 -41.45
N VAL A 426 10.99 44.02 -42.27
CA VAL A 426 12.07 44.97 -41.97
C VAL A 426 11.48 46.39 -42.03
N ALA A 427 11.46 47.10 -40.91
CA ALA A 427 11.17 48.53 -40.88
C ALA A 427 12.36 49.30 -41.48
N PRO A 428 12.13 50.34 -42.30
CA PRO A 428 13.20 51.12 -42.89
C PRO A 428 13.94 51.93 -41.82
N THR A 429 15.27 51.82 -41.83
CA THR A 429 16.21 52.61 -41.03
C THR A 429 16.08 54.10 -41.34
N GLU A 430 15.78 54.91 -40.33
CA GLU A 430 15.90 56.37 -40.40
C GLU A 430 17.37 56.79 -40.54
N ALA A 431 17.58 57.85 -41.33
CA ALA A 431 18.89 58.42 -41.64
C ALA A 431 19.46 59.25 -40.46
N PRO A 432 20.79 59.38 -40.34
CA PRO A 432 21.43 60.00 -39.19
C PRO A 432 21.38 61.53 -39.26
N THR A 433 20.95 62.19 -38.18
CA THR A 433 21.09 63.64 -38.00
C THR A 433 22.19 63.98 -37.00
N GLU A 434 23.28 64.49 -37.57
CA GLU A 434 24.21 65.53 -37.11
C GLU A 434 25.13 65.36 -35.88
N ALA A 435 26.30 65.96 -36.06
CA ALA A 435 27.54 65.89 -35.29
C ALA A 435 27.72 67.15 -34.39
N PRO A 436 28.78 67.22 -33.56
CA PRO A 436 28.81 67.98 -32.31
C PRO A 436 29.16 69.46 -32.46
N THR A 437 28.75 70.26 -31.48
CA THR A 437 29.32 71.60 -31.22
C THR A 437 30.19 71.58 -29.97
N GLU A 438 31.27 72.36 -30.06
CA GLU A 438 32.45 72.54 -29.19
C GLU A 438 32.27 72.53 -27.66
#